data_AF-A0A537HEU3-F1
#
_entry.id   AF-A0A537HEU3-F1
#
_cell.length_a   1.000
_cell.length_b   1.000
_cell.length_c   1.000
_cell.angle_alpha   90.00
_cell.angle_beta   90.00
_cell.angle_gamma   90.00
#
_symmetry.space_group_name_H-M   'P 1'
#
loop_
_entity.id
_entity.type
_entity.pdbx_description
1 polymer ?
#
loop_
_entity_poly.entity_id
_entity_poly.type
_entity_poly.pdbx_seq_one_letter_code
_entity_poly.pdbx_strand_id
1 'polypeptide(L)'
;MITTLQTTTQTHRRRTRTLAVTATLLLAALAVSVGLFAAHSVSGTTIAPGNFPSWNPNVTCQATLATVHQVIGNQFNSSTQGALETGGPFGVLNGTDESSLHPPCMAPNVNGTMAPTFVEIHGISLTTGSIVQDGAVGGKCGVRYTPTNGGGPYPGGQTFCNAYGVFQDTTEYTGNCETLQDPNPKICIRLEIDRDWMAAAYCGAGTACDNSTFDKLSSSQKIDVQGFVTWHPPSSSGHGYSSWELHPLTAWRISTGAPPDFSMSASPTTMTVSVGSSGTATIALSSLNDFVGTVDLSASIAPSDTTASLSPVKPTVSFSPASVVLAANGTGASTLTVSSSLLTTPGTYTITVTANSGTISHSATVTVTVSLL
;
A
#
# COMPACT_ATOMS: atom_id res chain seq x y z
N MET A 1 40.24 -78.43 -73.38
CA MET A 1 39.24 -79.51 -73.44
C MET A 1 38.27 -79.33 -72.29
N ILE A 2 36.98 -79.27 -72.61
CA ILE A 2 35.81 -79.62 -71.78
C ILE A 2 35.46 -78.71 -70.57
N THR A 3 34.56 -77.78 -70.86
CA THR A 3 33.21 -77.53 -70.28
C THR A 3 32.86 -77.85 -68.81
N THR A 4 32.04 -76.94 -68.24
CA THR A 4 30.96 -77.11 -67.21
C THR A 4 31.40 -77.32 -65.74
N LEU A 5 30.79 -76.78 -64.67
CA LEU A 5 29.46 -76.21 -64.39
C LEU A 5 29.54 -75.20 -63.20
N GLN A 6 28.59 -74.24 -63.17
CA GLN A 6 28.30 -73.27 -62.10
C GLN A 6 27.81 -73.99 -60.80
N THR A 7 27.95 -73.45 -59.59
CA THR A 7 27.01 -72.44 -59.04
C THR A 7 27.47 -71.80 -57.71
N THR A 8 27.36 -70.47 -57.69
CA THR A 8 26.89 -69.53 -56.65
C THR A 8 27.41 -69.60 -55.21
N THR A 9 28.05 -68.50 -54.78
CA THR A 9 27.44 -67.52 -53.84
C THR A 9 28.19 -66.19 -53.95
N GLN A 10 27.46 -65.12 -54.25
CA GLN A 10 27.97 -63.75 -54.31
C GLN A 10 27.84 -63.09 -52.93
N THR A 11 28.96 -62.63 -52.39
CA THR A 11 28.99 -61.54 -51.42
C THR A 11 29.87 -60.44 -51.98
N HIS A 12 29.31 -59.26 -52.24
CA HIS A 12 30.12 -58.06 -52.42
C HIS A 12 29.44 -56.76 -51.97
N ARG A 13 30.28 -55.95 -51.34
CA ARG A 13 30.10 -54.63 -50.71
C ARG A 13 29.66 -53.51 -51.67
N ARG A 14 28.94 -52.55 -51.05
CA ARG A 14 28.94 -51.07 -51.21
C ARG A 14 28.44 -50.46 -52.53
N ARG A 15 27.48 -49.54 -52.44
CA ARG A 15 27.69 -48.11 -52.74
C ARG A 15 26.52 -47.21 -52.30
N THR A 16 26.94 -46.04 -51.83
CA THR A 16 26.24 -44.80 -51.49
C THR A 16 25.15 -44.35 -52.47
N ARG A 17 24.00 -43.89 -51.94
CA ARG A 17 23.18 -42.85 -52.55
C ARG A 17 22.70 -41.84 -51.50
N THR A 18 22.95 -40.59 -51.86
CA THR A 18 22.60 -39.31 -51.28
C THR A 18 21.09 -39.16 -51.06
N LEU A 19 20.69 -38.68 -49.88
CA LEU A 19 19.43 -37.96 -49.68
C LEU A 19 19.74 -36.75 -48.80
N ALA A 20 19.53 -35.59 -49.40
CA ALA A 20 19.81 -34.28 -48.86
C ALA A 20 18.57 -33.70 -48.18
N VAL A 21 18.83 -32.80 -47.22
CA VAL A 21 17.92 -31.75 -46.70
C VAL A 21 16.77 -32.24 -45.82
N THR A 22 16.92 -32.09 -44.49
CA THR A 22 15.92 -31.54 -43.53
C THR A 22 16.35 -31.87 -42.08
N ALA A 23 17.39 -31.20 -41.57
CA ALA A 23 17.76 -31.32 -40.15
C ALA A 23 18.37 -30.03 -39.57
N THR A 24 17.91 -28.87 -40.03
CA THR A 24 18.36 -27.54 -39.55
C THR A 24 17.17 -26.63 -39.24
N LEU A 25 16.13 -27.15 -38.59
CA LEU A 25 15.03 -26.34 -38.06
C LEU A 25 14.59 -26.71 -36.62
N LEU A 26 15.29 -27.63 -35.94
CA LEU A 26 14.96 -28.01 -34.55
C LEU A 26 15.96 -27.57 -33.48
N LEU A 27 17.06 -26.88 -33.83
CA LEU A 27 17.97 -26.27 -32.84
C LEU A 27 17.85 -24.73 -32.72
N ALA A 28 17.03 -24.07 -33.56
CA ALA A 28 16.72 -22.65 -33.41
C ALA A 28 15.48 -22.38 -32.52
N ALA A 29 14.73 -23.43 -32.17
CA ALA A 29 13.54 -23.33 -31.32
C ALA A 29 13.81 -23.59 -29.82
N LEU A 30 15.08 -23.78 -29.42
CA LEU A 30 15.48 -23.96 -28.02
C LEU A 30 16.36 -22.82 -27.47
N ALA A 31 16.46 -21.70 -28.19
CA ALA A 31 17.24 -20.52 -27.79
C ALA A 31 16.41 -19.22 -27.74
N VAL A 32 15.08 -19.31 -27.83
CA VAL A 32 14.15 -18.17 -27.73
C VAL A 32 13.01 -18.54 -26.78
N SER A 33 13.30 -18.59 -25.48
CA SER A 33 12.26 -18.55 -24.43
C SER A 33 12.78 -18.37 -23.01
N VAL A 34 14.10 -18.38 -22.75
CA VAL A 34 14.64 -18.15 -21.39
C VAL A 34 14.99 -16.68 -21.11
N GLY A 35 14.83 -15.80 -22.11
CA GLY A 35 15.17 -14.38 -21.99
C GLY A 35 14.00 -13.46 -22.28
N LEU A 36 12.88 -13.59 -21.57
CA LEU A 36 11.92 -12.48 -21.39
C LEU A 36 10.93 -12.72 -20.24
N PHE A 37 11.39 -13.34 -19.14
CA PHE A 37 10.84 -12.96 -17.84
C PHE A 37 11.91 -12.10 -17.17
N ALA A 38 11.98 -10.84 -17.60
CA ALA A 38 12.14 -9.83 -16.59
C ALA A 38 10.94 -10.07 -15.66
N ALA A 39 11.18 -10.77 -14.55
CA ALA A 39 10.40 -10.52 -13.37
C ALA A 39 10.57 -9.02 -13.17
N HIS A 40 9.64 -8.26 -13.75
CA HIS A 40 9.22 -7.02 -13.19
C HIS A 40 8.80 -7.49 -11.80
N SER A 41 9.71 -7.38 -10.85
CA SER A 41 9.32 -7.11 -9.49
C SER A 41 8.50 -5.84 -9.62
N VAL A 42 7.21 -6.02 -9.92
CA VAL A 42 6.19 -5.12 -9.40
C VAL A 42 6.53 -5.15 -7.94
N SER A 43 7.24 -4.11 -7.50
CA SER A 43 7.30 -3.79 -6.08
C SER A 43 5.85 -3.46 -5.78
N GLY A 44 5.05 -4.50 -5.57
CA GLY A 44 3.74 -4.39 -4.98
C GLY A 44 4.08 -3.74 -3.66
N THR A 45 3.75 -2.46 -3.54
CA THR A 45 3.96 -1.69 -2.33
C THR A 45 3.08 -2.33 -1.27
N THR A 46 3.63 -3.34 -0.59
CA THR A 46 3.00 -3.95 0.59
C THR A 46 2.98 -2.87 1.65
N ILE A 47 1.80 -2.36 1.97
CA ILE A 47 1.65 -1.42 3.07
C ILE A 47 1.82 -2.24 4.36
N ALA A 48 2.77 -1.85 5.20
CA ALA A 48 2.90 -2.46 6.51
C ALA A 48 1.62 -2.22 7.34
N PRO A 49 1.17 -3.17 8.15
CA PRO A 49 0.07 -2.96 9.09
C PRO A 49 0.32 -1.72 9.95
N GLY A 50 -0.76 -1.00 10.20
CA GLY A 50 -0.76 0.16 11.07
C GLY A 50 -0.42 -0.18 12.50
N ASN A 51 -0.06 0.85 13.25
CA ASN A 51 0.36 0.79 14.65
C ASN A 51 -0.36 1.84 15.52
N PHE A 52 -1.34 2.55 14.94
CA PHE A 52 -2.17 3.48 15.68
C PHE A 52 -3.31 2.71 16.36
N PRO A 53 -3.52 2.91 17.67
CA PRO A 53 -4.60 2.23 18.37
C PRO A 53 -5.95 2.68 17.80
N SER A 54 -6.90 1.76 17.70
CA SER A 54 -8.26 2.17 17.39
C SER A 54 -8.82 3.06 18.49
N TRP A 55 -9.46 4.14 18.09
CA TRP A 55 -10.26 4.97 18.97
C TRP A 55 -11.53 4.26 19.40
N ASN A 56 -12.00 3.26 18.65
CA ASN A 56 -13.15 2.44 19.03
C ASN A 56 -12.67 1.10 19.63
N PRO A 57 -12.92 0.80 20.92
CA PRO A 57 -12.46 -0.42 21.57
C PRO A 57 -13.16 -1.69 21.06
N ASN A 58 -14.25 -1.55 20.30
CA ASN A 58 -14.86 -2.68 19.60
C ASN A 58 -14.10 -3.04 18.32
N VAL A 59 -13.17 -2.20 17.87
CA VAL A 59 -12.28 -2.48 16.74
C VAL A 59 -10.96 -3.03 17.26
N THR A 60 -10.65 -4.27 16.91
CA THR A 60 -9.39 -4.93 17.29
C THR A 60 -8.22 -4.54 16.40
N CYS A 61 -8.47 -3.86 15.28
CA CYS A 61 -7.46 -3.49 14.30
C CYS A 61 -6.66 -2.27 14.76
N GLN A 62 -5.37 -2.28 14.43
CA GLN A 62 -4.54 -1.08 14.50
C GLN A 62 -4.70 -0.31 13.19
N ALA A 63 -4.89 0.99 13.27
CA ALA A 63 -5.10 1.84 12.11
C ALA A 63 -3.76 2.15 11.43
N THR A 64 -3.77 2.09 10.10
CA THR A 64 -2.69 2.59 9.25
C THR A 64 -2.94 4.06 8.97
N LEU A 65 -2.03 4.95 9.39
CA LEU A 65 -2.13 6.36 9.02
C LEU A 65 -2.01 6.50 7.49
N ALA A 66 -2.91 7.26 6.88
CA ALA A 66 -2.95 7.50 5.44
C ALA A 66 -3.59 8.85 5.09
N THR A 67 -3.32 9.36 3.89
CA THR A 67 -4.14 10.43 3.27
C THR A 67 -5.28 9.84 2.44
N VAL A 68 -6.28 10.65 2.10
CA VAL A 68 -7.34 10.24 1.16
C VAL A 68 -6.75 9.78 -0.18
N HIS A 69 -5.74 10.49 -0.69
CA HIS A 69 -5.07 10.11 -1.92
C HIS A 69 -4.31 8.78 -1.81
N GLN A 70 -3.68 8.50 -0.67
CA GLN A 70 -2.98 7.23 -0.47
C GLN A 70 -3.95 6.04 -0.40
N VAL A 71 -5.15 6.24 0.15
CA VAL A 71 -6.20 5.20 0.16
C VAL A 71 -6.71 4.92 -1.25
N ILE A 72 -7.03 5.97 -2.00
CA ILE A 72 -7.67 5.90 -3.32
C ILE A 72 -6.67 5.58 -4.45
N GLY A 73 -5.45 6.06 -4.29
CA GLY A 73 -4.38 6.07 -5.28
C GLY A 73 -4.55 7.05 -6.43
N ASN A 74 -3.82 6.80 -7.51
CA ASN A 74 -3.65 7.73 -8.64
C ASN A 74 -4.22 7.20 -9.97
N GLN A 75 -5.05 6.16 -9.94
CA GLN A 75 -5.67 5.57 -11.13
C GLN A 75 -7.11 6.07 -11.26
N PHE A 76 -7.41 6.72 -12.38
CA PHE A 76 -8.72 7.33 -12.63
C PHE A 76 -9.26 6.91 -13.99
N ASN A 77 -10.58 6.75 -14.07
CA ASN A 77 -11.28 6.50 -15.32
C ASN A 77 -11.18 7.73 -16.23
N SER A 78 -10.71 7.58 -17.46
CA SER A 78 -10.52 8.69 -18.39
C SER A 78 -11.81 9.40 -18.81
N SER A 79 -12.96 8.74 -18.69
CA SER A 79 -14.27 9.26 -19.12
C SER A 79 -15.06 9.87 -17.97
N THR A 80 -15.04 9.26 -16.78
CA THR A 80 -15.78 9.75 -15.61
C THR A 80 -14.91 10.57 -14.65
N GLN A 81 -13.59 10.50 -14.81
CA GLN A 81 -12.57 11.06 -13.91
C GLN A 81 -12.66 10.55 -12.47
N GLY A 82 -13.50 9.54 -12.22
CA GLY A 82 -13.63 8.86 -10.94
C GLY A 82 -12.45 7.94 -10.70
N ALA A 83 -12.05 7.82 -9.44
CA ALA A 83 -11.03 6.87 -9.04
C ALA A 83 -11.42 5.44 -9.41
N LEU A 84 -10.41 4.60 -9.69
CA LEU A 84 -10.57 3.17 -9.93
C LEU A 84 -10.22 2.39 -8.66
N GLU A 85 -10.84 1.22 -8.47
CA GLU A 85 -10.52 0.29 -7.38
C GLU A 85 -9.04 -0.12 -7.42
N THR A 86 -8.46 -0.15 -8.62
CA THR A 86 -7.05 -0.47 -8.84
C THR A 86 -6.08 0.64 -8.46
N GLY A 87 -6.57 1.79 -8.02
CA GLY A 87 -5.72 2.90 -7.59
C GLY A 87 -5.08 2.65 -6.22
N GLY A 88 -5.89 2.16 -5.27
CA GLY A 88 -5.52 2.04 -3.86
C GLY A 88 -4.68 0.80 -3.54
N PRO A 89 -3.61 0.92 -2.75
CA PRO A 89 -2.81 -0.24 -2.31
C PRO A 89 -3.44 -0.99 -1.11
N PHE A 90 -4.50 -0.45 -0.49
CA PHE A 90 -5.15 -1.00 0.70
C PHE A 90 -6.01 -2.23 0.43
N GLY A 91 -6.21 -3.03 1.48
CA GLY A 91 -7.13 -4.17 1.44
C GLY A 91 -8.57 -3.66 1.37
N VAL A 92 -9.37 -4.23 0.47
CA VAL A 92 -10.75 -3.81 0.23
C VAL A 92 -11.68 -4.84 0.86
N LEU A 93 -12.52 -4.39 1.80
CA LEU A 93 -13.55 -5.25 2.37
C LEU A 93 -14.60 -5.61 1.31
N ASN A 94 -15.16 -6.83 1.40
CA ASN A 94 -16.30 -7.21 0.58
C ASN A 94 -17.61 -6.69 1.20
N GLY A 95 -18.69 -6.69 0.43
CA GLY A 95 -19.98 -6.12 0.86
C GLY A 95 -20.64 -6.77 2.08
N THR A 96 -20.25 -7.99 2.50
CA THR A 96 -20.76 -8.55 3.77
C THR A 96 -20.02 -8.02 4.99
N ASP A 97 -18.75 -7.65 4.83
CA ASP A 97 -17.89 -7.16 5.91
C ASP A 97 -18.17 -5.69 6.25
N GLU A 98 -18.76 -4.91 5.33
CA GLU A 98 -19.18 -3.51 5.53
C GLU A 98 -20.10 -3.31 6.73
N SER A 99 -20.99 -4.28 6.97
CA SER A 99 -21.91 -4.26 8.11
C SER A 99 -21.37 -4.94 9.35
N SER A 100 -20.22 -5.61 9.27
CA SER A 100 -19.67 -6.39 10.37
C SER A 100 -19.21 -5.49 11.52
N LEU A 101 -19.51 -5.89 12.76
CA LEU A 101 -18.88 -5.30 13.96
C LEU A 101 -17.45 -5.81 14.19
N HIS A 102 -17.02 -6.83 13.43
CA HIS A 102 -15.68 -7.41 13.50
C HIS A 102 -15.08 -7.60 12.10
N PRO A 103 -14.88 -6.54 11.30
CA PRO A 103 -14.28 -6.68 9.98
C PRO A 103 -12.82 -7.15 10.10
N PRO A 104 -12.30 -7.90 9.11
CA PRO A 104 -10.91 -8.36 9.13
C PRO A 104 -9.95 -7.17 9.00
N CYS A 105 -8.86 -7.17 9.78
CA CYS A 105 -7.84 -6.10 9.73
C CYS A 105 -6.96 -6.13 8.47
N MET A 106 -7.02 -7.24 7.72
CA MET A 106 -6.28 -7.46 6.48
C MET A 106 -7.23 -8.09 5.46
N ALA A 107 -7.20 -7.60 4.22
CA ALA A 107 -7.92 -8.16 3.09
C ALA A 107 -7.06 -8.08 1.83
N PRO A 108 -7.31 -8.90 0.80
CA PRO A 108 -6.66 -8.69 -0.48
C PRO A 108 -7.07 -7.34 -1.06
N ASN A 109 -6.11 -6.59 -1.59
CA ASN A 109 -6.40 -5.51 -2.52
C ASN A 109 -6.81 -6.10 -3.89
N VAL A 110 -7.17 -5.23 -4.83
CA VAL A 110 -7.54 -5.61 -6.21
C VAL A 110 -6.55 -6.52 -6.95
N ASN A 111 -5.28 -6.43 -6.58
CA ASN A 111 -4.20 -7.20 -7.18
C ASN A 111 -3.94 -8.53 -6.44
N GLY A 112 -4.79 -8.87 -5.46
CA GLY A 112 -4.68 -10.07 -4.63
C GLY A 112 -3.63 -9.99 -3.52
N THR A 113 -3.00 -8.83 -3.31
CA THR A 113 -2.01 -8.65 -2.23
C THR A 113 -2.72 -8.36 -0.93
N MET A 114 -2.44 -9.14 0.12
CA MET A 114 -2.97 -8.85 1.46
C MET A 114 -2.44 -7.51 1.97
N ALA A 115 -3.35 -6.61 2.32
CA ALA A 115 -3.04 -5.27 2.80
C ALA A 115 -3.99 -4.87 3.95
N PRO A 116 -3.60 -3.86 4.76
CA PRO A 116 -4.44 -3.36 5.84
C PRO A 116 -5.76 -2.83 5.33
N THR A 117 -6.83 -3.01 6.10
CA THR A 117 -8.18 -2.54 5.77
C THR A 117 -8.60 -1.36 6.63
N PHE A 118 -7.96 -1.14 7.79
CA PHE A 118 -8.35 -0.13 8.76
C PHE A 118 -7.39 1.05 8.72
N VAL A 119 -7.91 2.25 8.46
CA VAL A 119 -7.09 3.45 8.25
C VAL A 119 -7.44 4.56 9.23
N GLU A 120 -6.45 5.40 9.52
CA GLU A 120 -6.60 6.66 10.21
C GLU A 120 -6.24 7.79 9.24
N ILE A 121 -7.13 8.76 9.04
CA ILE A 121 -6.92 9.88 8.11
C ILE A 121 -7.16 11.19 8.86
N HIS A 122 -6.24 12.14 8.72
CA HIS A 122 -6.26 13.40 9.46
C HIS A 122 -6.57 14.59 8.55
N GLY A 123 -7.18 15.63 9.13
CA GLY A 123 -7.29 16.93 8.48
C GLY A 123 -8.18 16.98 7.23
N ILE A 124 -9.13 16.05 7.12
CA ILE A 124 -10.06 15.99 5.98
C ILE A 124 -11.18 17.03 6.14
N SER A 125 -11.59 17.61 5.01
CA SER A 125 -12.65 18.61 4.96
C SER A 125 -13.94 17.98 4.44
N LEU A 126 -15.07 18.39 5.02
CA LEU A 126 -16.39 18.04 4.48
C LEU A 126 -16.62 18.81 3.17
N THR A 127 -17.21 18.13 2.20
CA THR A 127 -17.73 18.79 1.00
C THR A 127 -19.09 19.42 1.26
N THR A 128 -19.52 20.36 0.41
CA THR A 128 -20.81 21.04 0.54
C THR A 128 -22.03 20.12 0.37
N GLY A 129 -21.87 18.96 -0.26
CA GLY A 129 -22.90 17.92 -0.43
C GLY A 129 -22.84 16.81 0.62
N SER A 130 -22.02 16.95 1.67
CA SER A 130 -22.04 16.04 2.82
C SER A 130 -23.39 16.12 3.53
N ILE A 131 -24.13 15.01 3.59
CA ILE A 131 -25.45 14.93 4.20
C ILE A 131 -25.46 13.82 5.24
N VAL A 132 -25.60 14.17 6.51
CA VAL A 132 -26.05 13.23 7.54
C VAL A 132 -27.55 13.02 7.33
N GLN A 133 -27.91 11.95 6.64
CA GLN A 133 -29.31 11.60 6.45
C GLN A 133 -29.84 10.86 7.67
N ASP A 134 -30.35 11.61 8.65
CA ASP A 134 -31.11 11.03 9.76
C ASP A 134 -32.50 10.61 9.25
N GLY A 135 -32.57 9.43 8.62
CA GLY A 135 -33.82 8.79 8.18
C GLY A 135 -34.58 9.45 7.03
N ALA A 136 -34.02 10.46 6.34
CA ALA A 136 -34.63 11.05 5.15
C ALA A 136 -34.16 10.36 3.85
N VAL A 137 -35.13 9.80 3.12
CA VAL A 137 -35.09 9.27 1.73
C VAL A 137 -33.70 8.79 1.22
N GLY A 138 -33.33 7.56 1.57
CA GLY A 138 -32.22 6.84 0.93
C GLY A 138 -31.37 6.00 1.90
N GLY A 139 -31.22 6.44 3.15
CA GLY A 139 -30.46 5.73 4.19
C GLY A 139 -31.14 4.46 4.71
N LYS A 140 -30.34 3.42 5.01
CA LYS A 140 -30.84 2.17 5.61
C LYS A 140 -31.06 2.37 7.11
N CYS A 141 -32.31 2.47 7.54
CA CYS A 141 -32.68 2.45 8.96
C CYS A 141 -33.00 1.03 9.45
N GLY A 142 -32.84 0.78 10.74
CA GLY A 142 -33.15 -0.50 11.36
C GLY A 142 -33.44 -0.39 12.86
N VAL A 143 -33.99 -1.47 13.42
CA VAL A 143 -34.20 -1.65 14.88
C VAL A 143 -33.52 -2.93 15.39
N ARG A 144 -32.70 -3.56 14.53
CA ARG A 144 -32.03 -4.84 14.76
C ARG A 144 -30.70 -4.87 14.06
N TYR A 145 -29.73 -5.54 14.69
CA TYR A 145 -28.48 -5.91 14.07
C TYR A 145 -28.74 -6.75 12.82
N THR A 146 -27.84 -6.65 11.85
CA THR A 146 -27.79 -7.56 10.70
C THR A 146 -27.54 -9.01 11.15
N PRO A 147 -27.87 -10.02 10.33
CA PRO A 147 -27.57 -11.42 10.67
C PRO A 147 -26.10 -11.69 10.97
N THR A 148 -25.18 -10.99 10.28
CA THR A 148 -23.72 -11.05 10.51
C THR A 148 -23.35 -10.68 11.95
N ASN A 149 -24.13 -9.80 12.57
CA ASN A 149 -23.95 -9.33 13.95
C ASN A 149 -24.96 -9.98 14.93
N GLY A 150 -25.50 -11.15 14.57
CA GLY A 150 -26.38 -11.95 15.44
C GLY A 150 -27.87 -11.61 15.37
N GLY A 151 -28.29 -10.61 14.60
CA GLY A 151 -29.71 -10.38 14.27
C GLY A 151 -30.62 -9.86 15.41
N GLY A 152 -30.05 -9.59 16.59
CA GLY A 152 -30.79 -9.18 17.79
C GLY A 152 -31.36 -7.76 17.69
N PRO A 153 -32.34 -7.39 18.55
CA PRO A 153 -32.82 -6.01 18.64
C PRO A 153 -31.74 -5.05 19.12
N TYR A 154 -31.77 -3.82 18.61
CA TYR A 154 -30.90 -2.76 19.10
C TYR A 154 -31.21 -2.41 20.56
N PRO A 155 -30.21 -1.90 21.32
CA PRO A 155 -30.41 -1.49 22.70
C PRO A 155 -31.59 -0.52 22.86
N GLY A 156 -32.45 -0.77 23.86
CA GLY A 156 -33.61 0.07 24.14
C GLY A 156 -34.71 0.08 23.06
N GLY A 157 -34.62 -0.79 22.05
CA GLY A 157 -35.56 -0.79 20.92
C GLY A 157 -35.48 0.45 20.04
N GLN A 158 -34.33 1.14 20.07
CA GLN A 158 -34.09 2.35 19.30
C GLN A 158 -33.99 2.05 17.80
N THR A 159 -34.29 3.06 16.98
CA THR A 159 -34.04 3.03 15.55
C THR A 159 -32.73 3.75 15.25
N PHE A 160 -31.82 3.09 14.55
CA PHE A 160 -30.59 3.70 14.03
C PHE A 160 -30.63 3.72 12.50
N CYS A 161 -30.14 4.82 11.92
CA CYS A 161 -30.12 5.06 10.49
C CYS A 161 -28.70 5.40 10.06
N ASN A 162 -28.22 4.75 9.00
CA ASN A 162 -26.91 5.04 8.43
C ASN A 162 -26.75 6.54 8.19
N ALA A 163 -25.59 7.08 8.55
CA ALA A 163 -25.17 8.41 8.15
C ALA A 163 -23.99 8.31 7.22
N TYR A 164 -23.94 9.22 6.24
CA TYR A 164 -22.81 9.28 5.35
C TYR A 164 -22.33 10.72 5.16
N GLY A 165 -21.14 10.87 4.60
CA GLY A 165 -20.59 12.14 4.16
C GLY A 165 -19.60 11.92 3.03
N VAL A 166 -19.26 12.99 2.33
CA VAL A 166 -18.22 12.96 1.29
C VAL A 166 -17.11 13.90 1.73
N PHE A 167 -15.89 13.40 1.73
CA PHE A 167 -14.75 14.12 2.30
C PHE A 167 -13.64 14.20 1.30
N GLN A 168 -12.90 15.30 1.39
CA GLN A 168 -11.77 15.57 0.54
C GLN A 168 -10.57 16.01 1.37
N ASP A 169 -9.39 15.57 0.96
CA ASP A 169 -8.14 16.12 1.47
C ASP A 169 -7.79 17.39 0.69
N THR A 170 -8.20 18.52 1.26
CA THR A 170 -7.93 19.86 0.69
C THR A 170 -6.45 20.25 0.65
N THR A 171 -5.55 19.50 1.30
CA THR A 171 -4.11 19.81 1.28
C THR A 171 -3.44 19.32 0.00
N GLU A 172 -3.96 18.24 -0.57
CA GLU A 172 -3.44 17.59 -1.77
C GLU A 172 -4.27 17.94 -3.02
N TYR A 173 -5.56 18.22 -2.83
CA TYR A 173 -6.48 18.46 -3.93
C TYR A 173 -7.40 19.65 -3.67
N THR A 174 -7.52 20.53 -4.67
CA THR A 174 -8.47 21.65 -4.68
C THR A 174 -9.46 21.48 -5.82
N GLY A 175 -10.71 21.20 -5.49
CA GLY A 175 -11.77 20.96 -6.46
C GLY A 175 -12.92 20.28 -5.76
N ASN A 176 -14.14 20.77 -5.94
CA ASN A 176 -15.29 20.11 -5.33
C ASN A 176 -15.56 18.82 -6.11
N CYS A 177 -15.03 17.71 -5.59
CA CYS A 177 -15.08 16.39 -6.23
C CYS A 177 -16.50 15.85 -6.48
N GLU A 178 -17.52 16.47 -5.87
CA GLU A 178 -18.93 16.14 -6.09
C GLU A 178 -19.48 16.80 -7.37
N THR A 179 -18.76 17.73 -7.98
CA THR A 179 -19.21 18.38 -9.21
C THR A 179 -18.79 17.57 -10.44
N LEU A 180 -19.76 17.27 -11.31
CA LEU A 180 -19.51 16.53 -12.57
C LEU A 180 -18.70 17.36 -13.59
N GLN A 181 -18.59 18.67 -13.37
CA GLN A 181 -17.93 19.61 -14.26
C GLN A 181 -16.50 19.96 -13.80
N ASP A 182 -16.02 19.43 -12.68
CA ASP A 182 -14.63 19.63 -12.25
C ASP A 182 -13.69 18.84 -13.19
N PRO A 183 -12.76 19.49 -13.89
CA PRO A 183 -11.82 18.81 -14.77
C PRO A 183 -10.75 18.02 -14.02
N ASN A 184 -10.61 18.20 -12.71
CA ASN A 184 -9.60 17.54 -11.91
C ASN A 184 -10.05 16.12 -11.47
N PRO A 185 -9.12 15.18 -11.19
CA PRO A 185 -9.45 13.82 -10.75
C PRO A 185 -10.25 13.77 -9.45
N LYS A 186 -11.34 12.99 -9.40
CA LYS A 186 -12.22 12.97 -8.21
C LYS A 186 -11.58 12.20 -7.05
N ILE A 187 -10.83 12.91 -6.21
CA ILE A 187 -10.13 12.40 -5.02
C ILE A 187 -10.97 12.72 -3.78
N CYS A 188 -12.04 11.95 -3.60
CA CYS A 188 -12.89 12.01 -2.42
C CYS A 188 -13.19 10.63 -1.91
N ILE A 189 -13.47 10.54 -0.62
CA ILE A 189 -13.88 9.30 0.01
C ILE A 189 -15.26 9.50 0.63
N ARG A 190 -16.16 8.55 0.38
CA ARG A 190 -17.43 8.48 1.10
C ARG A 190 -17.14 7.90 2.48
N LEU A 191 -17.72 8.45 3.54
CA LEU A 191 -17.66 7.80 4.85
C LEU A 191 -19.06 7.41 5.24
N GLU A 192 -19.24 6.23 5.82
CA GLU A 192 -20.55 5.76 6.28
C GLU A 192 -20.45 5.22 7.71
N ILE A 193 -21.12 5.88 8.65
CA ILE A 193 -21.35 5.31 9.97
C ILE A 193 -22.55 4.37 9.83
N ASP A 194 -22.29 3.07 9.96
CA ASP A 194 -23.31 2.04 9.82
C ASP A 194 -24.21 1.98 11.07
N ARG A 195 -25.50 1.72 10.85
CA ARG A 195 -26.51 1.58 11.93
C ARG A 195 -26.15 0.54 13.00
N ASP A 196 -25.49 -0.55 12.64
CA ASP A 196 -25.09 -1.57 13.62
C ASP A 196 -23.94 -1.03 14.50
N TRP A 197 -23.05 -0.22 13.92
CA TRP A 197 -21.98 0.46 14.64
C TRP A 197 -22.49 1.57 15.56
N MET A 198 -23.49 2.34 15.12
CA MET A 198 -24.19 3.28 16.00
C MET A 198 -24.87 2.55 17.16
N ALA A 199 -25.53 1.42 16.89
CA ALA A 199 -26.17 0.61 17.93
C ALA A 199 -25.17 -0.05 18.89
N ALA A 200 -23.94 -0.34 18.44
CA ALA A 200 -22.85 -0.80 19.30
C ALA A 200 -22.33 0.30 20.25
N ALA A 201 -22.68 1.56 19.99
CA ALA A 201 -22.73 2.68 20.94
C ALA A 201 -21.46 2.94 21.78
N TYR A 202 -20.27 2.80 21.20
CA TYR A 202 -19.05 3.25 21.85
C TYR A 202 -18.04 3.75 20.83
N CYS A 203 -17.62 5.00 20.99
CA CYS A 203 -16.43 5.57 20.38
C CYS A 203 -15.59 6.17 21.49
N GLY A 204 -14.29 5.89 21.47
CA GLY A 204 -13.41 6.17 22.61
C GLY A 204 -13.30 7.63 22.95
N ALA A 205 -12.62 7.88 24.07
CA ALA A 205 -12.47 9.21 24.63
C ALA A 205 -11.96 10.21 23.57
N GLY A 206 -12.66 11.35 23.47
CA GLY A 206 -12.31 12.42 22.53
C GLY A 206 -12.77 12.19 21.08
N THR A 207 -13.60 11.17 20.83
CA THR A 207 -14.18 10.88 19.51
C THR A 207 -15.70 10.82 19.56
N ALA A 208 -16.31 10.85 18.38
CA ALA A 208 -17.73 10.68 18.16
C ALA A 208 -17.98 9.64 17.06
N CYS A 209 -19.19 9.09 17.04
CA CYS A 209 -19.68 8.18 16.00
C CYS A 209 -21.21 8.19 15.94
N ASP A 210 -21.78 9.35 16.20
CA ASP A 210 -23.20 9.58 16.13
C ASP A 210 -23.49 10.76 15.19
N ASN A 211 -24.69 10.73 14.63
CA ASN A 211 -25.19 11.70 13.66
C ASN A 211 -25.28 13.09 14.29
N SER A 212 -25.79 13.17 15.52
CA SER A 212 -26.08 14.45 16.19
C SER A 212 -24.85 15.29 16.48
N THR A 213 -23.69 14.65 16.70
CA THR A 213 -22.41 15.33 16.86
C THR A 213 -21.83 15.71 15.51
N PHE A 214 -22.00 14.86 14.50
CA PHE A 214 -21.51 15.12 13.14
C PHE A 214 -22.24 16.30 12.49
N ASP A 215 -23.55 16.42 12.72
CA ASP A 215 -24.40 17.54 12.27
C ASP A 215 -23.98 18.92 12.77
N LYS A 216 -23.18 18.97 13.85
CA LYS A 216 -22.71 20.23 14.43
C LYS A 216 -21.44 20.75 13.79
N LEU A 217 -20.86 20.01 12.84
CA LEU A 217 -19.66 20.43 12.12
C LEU A 217 -19.94 21.62 11.21
N SER A 218 -19.08 22.63 11.29
CA SER A 218 -19.06 23.70 10.29
C SER A 218 -18.21 23.30 9.09
N SER A 219 -18.48 23.90 7.93
CA SER A 219 -17.70 23.68 6.71
C SER A 219 -16.24 24.12 6.78
N SER A 220 -15.85 24.85 7.83
CA SER A 220 -14.47 25.26 8.08
C SER A 220 -13.71 24.30 8.99
N GLN A 221 -14.41 23.39 9.68
CA GLN A 221 -13.79 22.41 10.56
C GLN A 221 -13.26 21.24 9.75
N LYS A 222 -12.03 20.86 10.05
CA LYS A 222 -11.42 19.62 9.59
C LYS A 222 -11.63 18.54 10.64
N ILE A 223 -11.73 17.29 10.20
CA ILE A 223 -11.86 16.15 11.09
C ILE A 223 -10.74 15.14 10.85
N ASP A 224 -10.48 14.32 11.87
CA ASP A 224 -9.72 13.09 11.74
C ASP A 224 -10.70 11.92 11.88
N VAL A 225 -10.44 10.82 11.17
CA VAL A 225 -11.35 9.67 11.08
C VAL A 225 -10.59 8.36 11.18
N GLN A 226 -11.27 7.34 11.71
CA GLN A 226 -10.85 5.95 11.62
C GLN A 226 -11.97 5.08 11.05
N GLY A 227 -11.67 4.28 10.03
CA GLY A 227 -12.66 3.43 9.38
C GLY A 227 -12.06 2.38 8.47
N PHE A 228 -12.90 1.47 8.00
CA PHE A 228 -12.48 0.38 7.13
C PHE A 228 -12.66 0.71 5.65
N VAL A 229 -11.63 0.46 4.86
CA VAL A 229 -11.58 0.71 3.42
C VAL A 229 -12.49 -0.27 2.68
N THR A 230 -13.42 0.28 1.91
CA THR A 230 -14.34 -0.47 1.05
C THR A 230 -14.38 0.13 -0.35
N TRP A 231 -14.94 -0.66 -1.27
CA TRP A 231 -15.21 -0.22 -2.62
C TRP A 231 -16.65 -0.58 -3.01
N HIS A 232 -17.43 0.44 -3.37
CA HIS A 232 -18.76 0.29 -3.95
C HIS A 232 -18.74 0.66 -5.43
N PRO A 233 -19.03 -0.28 -6.35
CA PRO A 233 -18.97 0.01 -7.78
C PRO A 233 -19.95 1.15 -8.15
N PRO A 234 -19.57 2.02 -9.11
CA PRO A 234 -20.22 3.31 -9.38
C PRO A 234 -21.67 3.22 -9.96
N SER A 235 -22.27 2.03 -10.02
CA SER A 235 -23.62 1.81 -10.56
C SER A 235 -24.76 2.01 -9.54
N SER A 236 -24.45 2.27 -8.26
CA SER A 236 -25.45 2.53 -7.22
C SER A 236 -25.72 4.04 -7.05
N SER A 237 -26.99 4.39 -6.88
CA SER A 237 -27.41 5.76 -6.53
C SER A 237 -26.71 6.16 -5.21
N GLY A 238 -25.90 7.22 -5.24
CA GLY A 238 -25.10 7.68 -4.08
C GLY A 238 -23.58 7.56 -4.24
N HIS A 239 -23.07 6.76 -5.19
CA HIS A 239 -21.63 6.48 -5.35
C HIS A 239 -21.06 7.03 -6.66
N GLY A 240 -21.76 7.97 -7.30
CA GLY A 240 -21.38 8.53 -8.61
C GLY A 240 -20.17 9.48 -8.59
N TYR A 241 -19.62 9.79 -7.42
CA TYR A 241 -18.52 10.75 -7.23
C TYR A 241 -17.21 10.06 -6.83
N SER A 242 -17.30 9.15 -5.87
CA SER A 242 -16.24 8.22 -5.51
C SER A 242 -16.85 6.89 -5.13
N SER A 243 -16.22 5.82 -5.62
CA SER A 243 -16.54 4.44 -5.28
C SER A 243 -15.74 3.94 -4.08
N TRP A 244 -14.76 4.73 -3.59
CA TRP A 244 -14.03 4.43 -2.37
C TRP A 244 -14.78 4.94 -1.16
N GLU A 245 -14.84 4.12 -0.13
CA GLU A 245 -15.45 4.50 1.14
C GLU A 245 -14.63 4.08 2.36
N LEU A 246 -14.90 4.74 3.48
CA LEU A 246 -14.72 4.12 4.79
C LEU A 246 -16.08 3.65 5.33
N HIS A 247 -16.33 2.35 5.23
CA HIS A 247 -17.53 1.68 5.72
C HIS A 247 -17.15 0.37 6.41
N PRO A 248 -17.34 0.25 7.73
CA PRO A 248 -17.87 1.27 8.62
C PRO A 248 -16.82 2.34 8.94
N LEU A 249 -17.26 3.59 9.00
CA LEU A 249 -16.60 4.63 9.79
C LEU A 249 -16.83 4.32 11.26
N THR A 250 -15.76 4.11 12.01
CA THR A 250 -15.83 3.58 13.37
C THR A 250 -15.74 4.66 14.44
N ALA A 251 -15.09 5.78 14.14
CA ALA A 251 -14.97 6.95 15.00
C ALA A 251 -14.41 8.15 14.21
N TRP A 252 -14.70 9.36 14.67
CA TRP A 252 -14.11 10.60 14.16
C TRP A 252 -13.92 11.63 15.28
N ARG A 253 -13.10 12.65 15.05
CA ARG A 253 -12.91 13.80 15.97
C ARG A 253 -12.58 15.07 15.20
N ILE A 254 -12.67 16.23 15.87
CA ILE A 254 -12.16 17.49 15.31
C ILE A 254 -10.64 17.40 15.18
N SER A 255 -10.12 17.76 14.00
CA SER A 255 -8.69 17.84 13.76
C SER A 255 -8.12 19.06 14.48
N THR A 256 -7.09 18.86 15.30
CA THR A 256 -6.53 19.90 16.19
C THR A 256 -5.14 20.39 15.78
N GLY A 257 -4.55 19.82 14.73
CA GLY A 257 -3.19 20.15 14.33
C GLY A 257 -2.78 19.50 13.02
N ALA A 258 -1.48 19.50 12.76
CA ALA A 258 -0.92 18.76 11.65
C ALA A 258 -1.01 17.25 11.90
N PRO A 259 -1.15 16.43 10.85
CA PRO A 259 -1.15 14.97 10.98
C PRO A 259 0.11 14.44 11.68
N PRO A 260 0.03 13.30 12.39
CA PRO A 260 1.19 12.58 12.91
C PRO A 260 2.21 12.30 11.80
N ASP A 261 3.49 12.54 12.07
CA ASP A 261 4.58 12.29 11.14
C ASP A 261 5.88 11.95 11.89
N PHE A 262 6.95 11.61 11.20
CA PHE A 262 8.28 11.50 11.78
C PHE A 262 9.32 12.18 10.90
N SER A 263 10.42 12.61 11.50
CA SER A 263 11.58 13.10 10.76
C SER A 263 12.72 12.08 10.84
N MET A 264 13.61 12.12 9.85
CA MET A 264 14.83 11.31 9.84
C MET A 264 16.06 12.11 9.43
N SER A 265 17.22 11.71 9.93
CA SER A 265 18.53 12.23 9.50
C SER A 265 19.60 11.16 9.59
N ALA A 266 20.68 11.31 8.82
CA ALA A 266 21.85 10.42 8.85
C ALA A 266 23.11 11.20 9.26
N SER A 267 23.94 10.64 10.14
CA SER A 267 25.20 11.26 10.55
C SER A 267 26.30 10.20 10.81
N PRO A 268 27.48 10.29 10.16
CA PRO A 268 27.82 11.29 9.15
C PRO A 268 27.09 11.03 7.81
N THR A 269 26.89 12.08 7.02
CA THR A 269 26.32 11.98 5.65
C THR A 269 27.35 11.55 4.61
N THR A 270 28.63 11.55 4.97
CA THR A 270 29.73 11.05 4.13
C THR A 270 30.67 10.18 4.94
N MET A 271 31.23 9.15 4.33
CA MET A 271 32.27 8.32 4.95
C MET A 271 33.21 7.70 3.92
N THR A 272 34.42 7.40 4.37
CA THR A 272 35.41 6.62 3.61
C THR A 272 35.54 5.24 4.25
N VAL A 273 35.45 4.20 3.43
CA VAL A 273 35.58 2.80 3.87
C VAL A 273 36.67 2.14 3.04
N SER A 274 37.70 1.61 3.68
CA SER A 274 38.70 0.81 2.98
C SER A 274 38.11 -0.53 2.52
N VAL A 275 38.59 -1.05 1.40
CA VAL A 275 38.28 -2.41 0.94
C VAL A 275 38.53 -3.43 2.07
N GLY A 276 37.54 -4.30 2.32
CA GLY A 276 37.58 -5.28 3.41
C GLY A 276 37.25 -4.75 4.82
N SER A 277 36.85 -3.48 4.95
CA SER A 277 36.48 -2.84 6.22
C SER A 277 35.01 -2.39 6.24
N SER A 278 34.58 -1.83 7.38
CA SER A 278 33.23 -1.27 7.55
C SER A 278 33.27 0.15 8.09
N GLY A 279 32.26 0.94 7.75
CA GLY A 279 31.96 2.24 8.34
C GLY A 279 30.53 2.26 8.90
N THR A 280 30.25 3.21 9.81
CA THR A 280 28.93 3.32 10.43
C THR A 280 28.39 4.75 10.38
N ALA A 281 27.08 4.88 10.18
CA ALA A 281 26.34 6.12 10.37
C ALA A 281 25.17 5.87 11.33
N THR A 282 24.81 6.89 12.10
CA THR A 282 23.61 6.90 12.92
C THR A 282 22.46 7.45 12.11
N ILE A 283 21.37 6.70 12.02
CA ILE A 283 20.08 7.16 11.52
C ILE A 283 19.26 7.59 12.73
N ALA A 284 19.00 8.88 12.87
CA ALA A 284 18.19 9.42 13.96
C ALA A 284 16.76 9.68 13.47
N LEU A 285 15.79 9.27 14.27
CA LEU A 285 14.36 9.39 14.02
C LEU A 285 13.70 10.19 15.15
N SER A 286 12.77 11.09 14.82
CA SER A 286 12.01 11.86 15.81
C SER A 286 10.54 11.89 15.46
N SER A 287 9.68 11.64 16.45
CA SER A 287 8.22 11.78 16.34
C SER A 287 7.85 13.25 16.13
N LEU A 288 6.88 13.49 15.26
CA LEU A 288 6.26 14.79 15.01
C LEU A 288 4.75 14.67 15.22
N ASN A 289 4.14 15.70 15.79
CA ASN A 289 2.68 15.79 15.99
C ASN A 289 2.09 14.52 16.66
N ASP A 290 2.72 14.09 17.76
CA ASP A 290 2.30 12.92 18.55
C ASP A 290 2.31 11.58 17.79
N PHE A 291 3.09 11.45 16.71
CA PHE A 291 3.31 10.17 16.04
C PHE A 291 3.79 9.10 17.02
N VAL A 292 3.05 7.99 17.06
CA VAL A 292 3.40 6.77 17.76
C VAL A 292 3.44 5.66 16.72
N GLY A 293 4.54 4.93 16.65
CA GLY A 293 4.62 3.85 15.68
C GLY A 293 6.00 3.25 15.50
N THR A 294 6.00 2.13 14.79
CA THR A 294 7.17 1.42 14.32
C THR A 294 7.58 1.96 12.95
N VAL A 295 8.84 2.38 12.83
CA VAL A 295 9.46 2.85 11.60
C VAL A 295 10.46 1.79 11.12
N ASP A 296 10.17 1.19 9.96
CA ASP A 296 11.01 0.18 9.32
C ASP A 296 12.02 0.81 8.36
N LEU A 297 13.27 0.39 8.44
CA LEU A 297 14.37 0.93 7.65
C LEU A 297 14.78 -0.03 6.54
N SER A 298 14.99 0.53 5.35
CA SER A 298 15.57 -0.16 4.19
C SER A 298 16.60 0.74 3.52
N ALA A 299 17.43 0.17 2.65
CA ALA A 299 18.39 0.95 1.88
C ALA A 299 18.56 0.42 0.47
N SER A 300 18.84 1.33 -0.45
CA SER A 300 19.27 1.04 -1.81
C SER A 300 20.64 1.68 -2.07
N ILE A 301 21.42 1.10 -2.98
CA ILE A 301 22.79 1.53 -3.26
C ILE A 301 22.92 1.85 -4.75
N ALA A 302 23.32 3.08 -5.07
CA ALA A 302 23.64 3.54 -6.41
C ALA A 302 25.17 3.65 -6.62
N PRO A 303 25.68 3.49 -7.86
CA PRO A 303 24.94 3.24 -9.10
C PRO A 303 24.29 1.84 -9.13
N SER A 304 23.11 1.70 -9.73
CA SER A 304 22.45 0.41 -9.95
C SER A 304 23.04 -0.30 -11.18
N ASP A 305 22.97 -1.63 -11.20
CA ASP A 305 23.56 -2.47 -12.25
C ASP A 305 22.70 -2.44 -13.52
N THR A 306 22.81 -1.39 -14.34
CA THR A 306 21.93 -1.20 -15.50
C THR A 306 22.56 -1.54 -16.86
N THR A 307 23.85 -1.89 -16.93
CA THR A 307 24.48 -2.27 -18.20
C THR A 307 25.43 -3.47 -18.03
N ALA A 308 25.10 -4.55 -18.74
CA ALA A 308 25.90 -5.76 -18.80
C ALA A 308 27.28 -5.48 -19.40
N SER A 309 28.32 -5.50 -18.56
CA SER A 309 29.58 -6.23 -18.81
C SER A 309 30.53 -6.15 -17.60
N LEU A 310 30.44 -5.14 -16.73
CA LEU A 310 31.22 -5.03 -15.48
C LEU A 310 30.43 -4.31 -14.37
N SER A 311 29.43 -4.97 -13.79
CA SER A 311 28.72 -4.44 -12.61
C SER A 311 29.69 -4.33 -11.43
N PRO A 312 29.83 -3.16 -10.78
CA PRO A 312 30.69 -3.03 -9.61
C PRO A 312 30.14 -3.88 -8.47
N VAL A 313 31.03 -4.62 -7.81
CA VAL A 313 30.70 -5.30 -6.55
C VAL A 313 30.49 -4.21 -5.51
N LYS A 314 29.23 -3.99 -5.12
CA LYS A 314 28.83 -2.93 -4.20
C LYS A 314 29.19 -3.27 -2.75
N PRO A 315 29.31 -2.27 -1.85
CA PRO A 315 29.25 -2.54 -0.42
C PRO A 315 27.87 -3.13 -0.04
N THR A 316 27.80 -3.79 1.11
CA THR A 316 26.53 -4.20 1.73
C THR A 316 26.14 -3.26 2.86
N VAL A 317 24.86 -3.23 3.20
CA VAL A 317 24.32 -2.39 4.27
C VAL A 317 23.48 -3.21 5.23
N SER A 318 23.55 -2.87 6.51
CA SER A 318 22.70 -3.45 7.55
C SER A 318 22.32 -2.38 8.57
N PHE A 319 21.22 -2.63 9.28
CA PHE A 319 20.70 -1.74 10.32
C PHE A 319 20.66 -2.47 11.67
N SER A 320 20.96 -1.75 12.75
CA SER A 320 20.83 -2.26 14.11
C SER A 320 20.26 -1.18 15.04
N PRO A 321 18.95 -1.27 15.42
CA PRO A 321 17.93 -2.17 14.88
C PRO A 321 17.44 -1.77 13.47
N ALA A 322 16.86 -2.70 12.71
CA ALA A 322 16.24 -2.39 11.40
C ALA A 322 14.83 -1.78 11.50
N SER A 323 14.27 -1.77 12.70
CA SER A 323 12.93 -1.26 13.00
C SER A 323 13.01 -0.50 14.32
N VAL A 324 12.46 0.71 14.35
CA VAL A 324 12.56 1.64 15.48
C VAL A 324 11.17 2.04 15.93
N VAL A 325 10.84 1.81 17.20
CA VAL A 325 9.57 2.25 17.79
C VAL A 325 9.73 3.66 18.33
N LEU A 326 8.88 4.58 17.86
CA LEU A 326 8.74 5.94 18.37
C LEU A 326 7.52 6.04 19.27
N ALA A 327 7.72 6.62 20.45
CA ALA A 327 6.63 7.12 21.28
C ALA A 327 6.28 8.56 20.87
N ALA A 328 5.12 9.05 21.30
CA ALA A 328 4.69 10.43 21.06
C ALA A 328 5.74 11.42 21.60
N ASN A 329 6.17 12.36 20.76
CA ASN A 329 7.26 13.31 21.06
C ASN A 329 8.61 12.64 21.42
N GLY A 330 8.75 11.36 21.13
CA GLY A 330 9.94 10.57 21.39
C GLY A 330 10.94 10.60 20.24
N THR A 331 12.11 10.04 20.50
CA THR A 331 13.17 9.85 19.51
C THR A 331 13.66 8.41 19.51
N GLY A 332 14.27 8.00 18.42
CA GLY A 332 14.86 6.68 18.25
C GLY A 332 16.05 6.73 17.30
N ALA A 333 16.87 5.68 17.30
CA ALA A 333 18.04 5.63 16.43
C ALA A 333 18.31 4.21 15.94
N SER A 334 18.95 4.13 14.77
CA SER A 334 19.50 2.90 14.20
C SER A 334 20.94 3.14 13.75
N THR A 335 21.79 2.14 13.94
CA THR A 335 23.14 2.14 13.36
C THR A 335 23.09 1.54 11.96
N LEU A 336 23.31 2.35 10.94
CA LEU A 336 23.61 1.90 9.57
C LEU A 336 25.07 1.45 9.53
N THR A 337 25.32 0.19 9.20
CA THR A 337 26.66 -0.34 8.95
C THR A 337 26.84 -0.57 7.46
N VAL A 338 27.89 0.02 6.89
CA VAL A 338 28.28 -0.17 5.49
C VAL A 338 29.52 -1.06 5.48
N SER A 339 29.42 -2.24 4.89
CA SER A 339 30.50 -3.22 4.85
C SER A 339 31.05 -3.38 3.44
N SER A 340 32.37 -3.23 3.32
CA SER A 340 33.12 -3.49 2.09
C SER A 340 33.84 -4.83 2.21
N SER A 341 33.77 -5.65 1.17
CA SER A 341 34.53 -6.89 1.05
C SER A 341 35.85 -6.64 0.31
N LEU A 342 36.75 -7.63 0.27
CA LEU A 342 37.96 -7.56 -0.57
C LEU A 342 37.65 -7.50 -2.08
N LEU A 343 36.42 -7.84 -2.48
CA LEU A 343 35.97 -7.79 -3.87
C LEU A 343 35.23 -6.49 -4.21
N THR A 344 34.88 -5.70 -3.20
CA THR A 344 34.10 -4.47 -3.39
C THR A 344 34.91 -3.49 -4.26
N THR A 345 34.29 -3.03 -5.33
CA THR A 345 34.96 -2.17 -6.31
C THR A 345 35.21 -0.79 -5.69
N PRO A 346 36.46 -0.27 -5.68
CA PRO A 346 36.73 1.09 -5.25
C PRO A 346 35.92 2.10 -6.07
N GLY A 347 35.38 3.11 -5.42
CA GLY A 347 34.50 4.10 -6.04
C GLY A 347 33.58 4.77 -5.04
N THR A 348 32.75 5.69 -5.54
CA THR A 348 31.77 6.40 -4.72
C THR A 348 30.40 5.78 -4.92
N TYR A 349 29.76 5.45 -3.80
CA TYR A 349 28.41 4.89 -3.73
C TYR A 349 27.50 5.86 -3.01
N THR A 350 26.25 5.96 -3.47
CA THR A 350 25.19 6.67 -2.75
C THR A 350 24.26 5.65 -2.13
N ILE A 351 24.17 5.65 -0.80
CA ILE A 351 23.22 4.84 -0.06
C ILE A 351 22.00 5.72 0.22
N THR A 352 20.85 5.34 -0.31
CA THR A 352 19.57 5.97 0.03
C THR A 352 18.89 5.10 1.08
N VAL A 353 18.81 5.60 2.31
CA VAL A 353 18.07 4.99 3.42
C VAL A 353 16.63 5.47 3.34
N THR A 354 15.69 4.54 3.34
CA THR A 354 14.25 4.81 3.37
C THR A 354 13.67 4.32 4.68
N ALA A 355 12.95 5.19 5.37
CA ALA A 355 12.23 4.91 6.60
C ALA A 355 10.73 4.93 6.32
N ASN A 356 10.02 3.85 6.64
CA ASN A 356 8.60 3.69 6.36
C ASN A 356 7.80 3.38 7.63
N SER A 357 6.62 3.97 7.78
CA SER A 357 5.59 3.52 8.72
C SER A 357 4.22 3.64 8.05
N GLY A 358 3.58 2.51 7.75
CA GLY A 358 2.35 2.49 6.97
C GLY A 358 2.58 3.10 5.59
N THR A 359 1.93 4.22 5.29
CA THR A 359 2.10 4.99 4.04
C THR A 359 3.04 6.19 4.18
N ILE A 360 3.52 6.51 5.38
CA ILE A 360 4.48 7.59 5.61
C ILE A 360 5.88 7.10 5.24
N SER A 361 6.58 7.84 4.39
CA SER A 361 7.93 7.51 3.95
C SER A 361 8.82 8.73 3.94
N HIS A 362 9.99 8.61 4.55
CA HIS A 362 11.06 9.61 4.50
C HIS A 362 12.35 8.96 4.03
N SER A 363 13.28 9.76 3.50
CA SER A 363 14.59 9.25 3.10
C SER A 363 15.74 10.17 3.49
N ALA A 364 16.91 9.56 3.71
CA ALA A 364 18.18 10.26 3.90
C ALA A 364 19.27 9.57 3.08
N THR A 365 20.29 10.31 2.67
CA THR A 365 21.39 9.79 1.85
C THR A 365 22.70 9.79 2.62
N VAL A 366 23.50 8.76 2.39
CA VAL A 366 24.89 8.65 2.85
C VAL A 366 25.79 8.37 1.66
N THR A 367 26.77 9.24 1.42
CA THR A 367 27.78 9.04 0.37
C THR A 367 28.97 8.27 0.94
N VAL A 368 29.32 7.15 0.31
CA VAL A 368 30.41 6.28 0.74
C VAL A 368 31.48 6.22 -0.33
N THR A 369 32.69 6.63 0.00
CA THR A 369 33.87 6.41 -0.84
C THR A 369 34.57 5.14 -0.40
N VAL A 370 34.59 4.13 -1.26
CA VAL A 370 35.38 2.92 -1.06
C VAL A 370 36.75 3.11 -1.71
N SER A 371 37.82 2.99 -0.94
CA SER A 371 39.19 3.12 -1.43
C SER A 371 40.04 1.88 -1.10
N LEU A 372 41.12 1.71 -1.85
CA LEU A 372 42.20 0.83 -1.42
C LEU A 372 42.88 1.45 -0.19
N LEU A 373 43.53 0.61 0.62
CA LEU A 373 44.36 1.03 1.75
C LEU A 373 45.60 1.81 1.27
#